data_AF-A0AAV9U1E9-F1
#
_entry.id   AF-A0AAV9U1E9-F1
#
_cell.length_a   1.000
_cell.length_b   1.000
_cell.length_c   1.000
_cell.angle_alpha   90.00
_cell.angle_beta   90.00
_cell.angle_gamma   90.00
#
_symmetry.space_group_name_H-M   'P 1'
#
loop_
_entity.id
_entity.type
_entity.pdbx_description
1 polymer ?
#
loop_
_entity_poly.entity_id
_entity_poly.type
_entity_poly.pdbx_seq_one_letter_code
_entity_poly.pdbx_strand_id
1 'polypeptide(L)'
;MQSEIIGNNVILTDALHKALGPSSSEDRILNFIKHNLTWMILSDNEPVDIKSLKTLKIACISTEISLPVCNDQLPERGRDTYHLEATAGKPGGATFDCDLRRPHK
;
A
#
# COMPACT_ATOMS: atom_id res chain seq x y z
N MET A 1 -5.48 22.92 16.68
CA MET A 1 -5.65 21.46 16.52
C MET A 1 -4.71 21.00 15.43
N GLN A 2 -3.68 20.22 15.77
CA GLN A 2 -2.83 19.55 14.78
C GLN A 2 -3.65 18.42 14.15
N SER A 3 -3.77 18.40 12.82
CA SER A 3 -4.45 17.30 12.14
C SER A 3 -3.49 16.12 12.07
N GLU A 4 -3.83 15.01 12.73
CA GLU A 4 -3.04 13.78 12.69
C GLU A 4 -3.44 12.94 11.47
N ILE A 5 -2.45 12.40 10.76
CA ILE A 5 -2.69 11.46 9.66
C ILE A 5 -2.76 10.07 10.26
N ILE A 6 -3.92 9.44 10.20
CA ILE A 6 -4.11 8.06 10.61
C ILE A 6 -3.80 7.16 9.41
N GLY A 7 -2.76 6.32 9.54
CA GLY A 7 -2.39 5.33 8.54
C GLY A 7 -2.78 3.92 8.96
N ASN A 8 -3.19 3.09 8.01
CA ASN A 8 -3.40 1.66 8.23
C ASN A 8 -2.87 0.88 7.02
N ASN A 9 -2.31 -0.30 7.28
CA ASN A 9 -1.63 -1.12 6.26
C ASN A 9 -2.33 -2.46 6.11
N VAL A 10 -2.53 -2.87 4.85
CA VAL A 10 -2.97 -4.22 4.50
C VAL A 10 -1.78 -4.97 3.92
N ILE A 11 -1.37 -6.05 4.59
CA ILE A 11 -0.20 -6.83 4.16
C ILE A 11 -0.61 -7.79 3.03
N LEU A 12 0.06 -7.66 1.89
CA LEU A 12 -0.24 -8.45 0.68
C LEU A 12 0.69 -9.66 0.47
N THR A 13 1.73 -9.81 1.28
CA THR A 13 2.82 -10.78 1.07
C THR A 13 2.32 -12.20 0.79
N ASP A 14 1.48 -12.75 1.67
CA ASP A 14 0.98 -14.12 1.52
C ASP A 14 0.05 -14.28 0.30
N ALA A 15 -0.78 -13.28 0.03
CA ALA A 15 -1.66 -13.27 -1.13
C ALA A 15 -0.84 -13.24 -2.44
N LEU A 16 0.22 -12.45 -2.48
CA LEU A 16 1.13 -12.36 -3.62
C LEU A 16 1.94 -13.65 -3.79
N HIS A 17 2.44 -14.25 -2.71
CA HIS A 17 3.12 -15.54 -2.75
C HIS A 17 2.20 -16.64 -3.28
N LYS A 18 0.93 -16.67 -2.87
CA LYS A 18 -0.05 -17.63 -3.37
C LYS A 18 -0.37 -17.42 -4.86
N ALA A 19 -0.44 -16.17 -5.31
CA ALA A 19 -0.80 -15.84 -6.69
C ALA A 19 0.36 -15.99 -7.68
N LEU A 20 1.59 -15.65 -7.28
CA LEU A 20 2.74 -15.52 -8.17
C LEU A 20 3.91 -16.47 -7.83
N GLY A 21 3.91 -17.06 -6.64
CA GLY A 21 5.02 -17.83 -6.08
C GLY A 21 6.01 -16.97 -5.27
N PRO A 22 6.86 -17.60 -4.45
CA PRO A 22 7.71 -16.92 -3.44
C PRO A 22 8.92 -16.17 -4.01
N SER A 23 9.26 -16.35 -5.29
CA SER A 23 10.47 -15.76 -5.92
C SER A 23 10.13 -14.92 -7.15
N SER A 24 8.99 -14.23 -7.12
CA SER A 24 8.60 -13.32 -8.19
C SER A 24 9.41 -12.03 -8.15
N SER A 25 9.79 -11.52 -9.32
CA SER A 25 10.44 -10.22 -9.44
C SER A 25 9.52 -9.09 -9.03
N GLU A 26 10.10 -7.98 -8.56
CA GLU A 26 9.39 -6.76 -8.19
C GLU A 26 8.49 -6.26 -9.33
N ASP A 27 9.03 -6.16 -10.56
CA ASP A 27 8.25 -5.76 -11.74
C ASP A 27 7.01 -6.63 -11.99
N ARG A 28 7.13 -7.94 -11.77
CA ARG A 28 6.01 -8.87 -11.95
C ARG A 28 4.96 -8.66 -10.85
N ILE A 29 5.41 -8.44 -9.61
CA ILE A 29 4.54 -8.15 -8.47
C ILE A 29 3.80 -6.82 -8.69
N LEU A 30 4.51 -5.75 -9.02
CA LEU A 30 3.93 -4.43 -9.25
C LEU A 30 2.95 -4.45 -10.42
N ASN A 31 3.29 -5.12 -11.53
CA ASN A 31 2.35 -5.30 -12.64
C ASN A 31 1.11 -6.08 -12.21
N PHE A 32 1.26 -7.15 -11.44
CA PHE A 32 0.12 -7.91 -10.93
C PHE A 32 -0.78 -7.04 -10.05
N ILE A 33 -0.21 -6.30 -9.10
CA ILE A 33 -0.95 -5.39 -8.22
C ILE A 33 -1.66 -4.32 -9.03
N LYS A 34 -0.98 -3.68 -9.98
CA LYS A 34 -1.56 -2.64 -10.83
C LYS A 34 -2.82 -3.11 -11.55
N HIS A 35 -2.83 -4.34 -12.05
CA HIS A 35 -3.98 -4.89 -12.79
C HIS A 35 -5.07 -5.53 -11.93
N ASN A 36 -4.71 -6.09 -10.77
CA ASN A 36 -5.65 -6.90 -9.98
C ASN A 36 -6.11 -6.24 -8.67
N LEU A 37 -5.39 -5.24 -8.16
CA LEU A 37 -5.74 -4.61 -6.89
C LEU A 37 -6.97 -3.72 -7.06
N THR A 38 -8.03 -4.04 -6.31
CA THR A 38 -9.25 -3.24 -6.16
C THR A 38 -9.57 -3.09 -4.67
N TRP A 39 -10.32 -2.05 -4.33
CA TRP A 39 -10.76 -1.81 -2.96
C TRP A 39 -12.11 -1.08 -2.94
N MET A 40 -12.77 -1.16 -1.80
CA MET A 40 -14.02 -0.49 -1.51
C MET A 40 -13.98 0.03 -0.07
N ILE A 41 -14.56 1.20 0.16
CA ILE A 41 -14.67 1.79 1.50
C ILE A 41 -16.08 1.54 1.99
N LEU A 42 -16.18 1.00 3.20
CA LEU A 42 -17.45 0.69 3.85
C LEU A 42 -17.58 1.51 5.14
N SER A 43 -18.78 2.02 5.41
CA SER A 43 -19.20 2.54 6.72
C SER A 43 -20.44 1.78 7.12
N ASP A 44 -20.44 1.12 8.27
CA ASP A 44 -21.58 0.33 8.74
C ASP A 44 -22.06 -0.72 7.71
N ASN A 45 -21.11 -1.34 7.02
CA ASN A 45 -21.30 -2.28 5.89
C ASN A 45 -21.89 -1.69 4.60
N GLU A 46 -22.12 -0.38 4.54
CA GLU A 46 -22.60 0.30 3.34
C GLU A 46 -21.45 0.94 2.56
N PRO A 47 -21.44 0.85 1.21
CA PRO A 47 -20.44 1.50 0.39
C PRO A 47 -20.44 3.03 0.55
N VAL A 48 -19.26 3.59 0.80
CA VAL A 48 -19.04 5.03 0.84
C VAL A 48 -18.46 5.50 -0.50
N ASP A 49 -18.98 6.60 -1.03
CA ASP A 49 -18.37 7.24 -2.19
C ASP A 49 -17.02 7.84 -1.82
N ILE A 50 -15.95 7.16 -2.24
CA ILE A 50 -14.57 7.55 -2.00
C ILE A 50 -14.22 8.93 -2.57
N LYS A 51 -14.94 9.43 -3.59
CA LYS A 51 -14.74 10.79 -4.12
C LYS A 51 -15.13 11.87 -3.11
N SER A 52 -16.03 11.55 -2.17
CA SER A 52 -16.39 12.44 -1.07
C SER A 52 -15.31 12.52 0.01
N LEU A 53 -14.42 11.52 0.09
CA LEU A 53 -13.36 11.39 1.08
C LEU A 53 -12.06 12.06 0.60
N LYS A 54 -12.04 13.41 0.60
CA LYS A 54 -10.92 14.21 0.07
C LYS A 54 -9.56 13.91 0.71
N THR A 55 -9.57 13.50 1.98
CA THR A 55 -8.36 13.23 2.75
C THR A 55 -7.89 11.79 2.70
N LEU A 56 -8.71 10.85 2.20
CA LEU A 56 -8.31 9.45 2.07
C LEU A 56 -7.37 9.29 0.88
N LYS A 57 -6.19 8.73 1.14
CA LYS A 57 -5.19 8.43 0.12
C LYS A 57 -4.68 7.01 0.31
N ILE A 58 -4.66 6.26 -0.78
CA ILE A 58 -4.24 4.85 -0.81
C ILE A 58 -2.99 4.75 -1.67
N ALA A 59 -1.95 4.13 -1.14
CA ALA A 59 -0.70 3.88 -1.84
C ALA A 59 -0.30 2.40 -1.70
N CYS A 60 0.41 1.89 -2.69
CA CYS A 60 1.12 0.63 -2.57
C CYS A 60 2.53 0.92 -2.03
N ILE A 61 2.95 0.17 -1.02
CA ILE A 61 4.25 0.35 -0.36
C ILE A 61 4.94 -1.01 -0.35
N SER A 62 6.22 -1.04 -0.71
CA SER A 62 7.08 -2.18 -0.44
C SER A 62 8.11 -1.80 0.60
N THR A 63 8.46 -2.75 1.45
CA THR A 63 9.60 -2.62 2.36
C THR A 63 10.51 -3.80 2.14
N GLU A 64 11.78 -3.53 1.86
CA GLU A 64 12.80 -4.58 1.82
C GLU A 64 13.02 -5.12 3.24
N ILE A 65 13.09 -6.45 3.36
CA ILE A 65 13.39 -7.13 4.62
C ILE A 65 14.71 -7.87 4.45
N SER A 66 15.70 -7.49 5.25
CA SER A 66 17.00 -8.14 5.28
C SER A 66 16.96 -9.30 6.26
N LEU A 67 17.24 -10.51 5.78
CA LEU A 67 17.37 -11.67 6.65
C LEU A 67 18.69 -11.58 7.44
N PRO A 68 18.67 -11.92 8.73
CA PRO A 68 19.87 -11.87 9.55
C PRO A 68 20.87 -12.95 9.13
N VAL A 69 22.15 -12.67 9.36
CA VAL A 69 23.24 -13.62 9.10
C VAL A 69 23.31 -14.69 10.19
N CYS A 70 22.85 -14.37 11.40
CA CYS A 70 22.82 -15.25 12.56
C CYS A 70 21.39 -15.61 12.98
N ASN A 71 21.15 -16.86 13.40
CA ASN A 71 19.82 -17.37 13.75
C ASN A 71 19.21 -16.75 15.02
N ASP A 72 19.99 -16.01 15.80
CA ASP A 72 19.59 -15.33 17.04
C ASP A 72 19.11 -13.88 16.82
N GLN A 73 19.21 -13.38 15.59
CA GLN A 73 18.78 -12.03 15.23
C GLN A 73 17.41 -12.05 14.54
N LEU A 74 16.67 -10.95 14.67
CA LEU A 74 15.41 -10.76 13.96
C LEU A 74 15.68 -10.14 12.57
N PRO A 75 14.79 -10.36 11.58
CA PRO A 75 14.87 -9.67 10.30
C PRO A 75 14.85 -8.16 10.47
N GLU A 76 15.69 -7.47 9.70
CA GLU A 76 15.76 -6.02 9.70
C GLU A 76 14.81 -5.45 8.66
N ARG A 77 13.97 -4.50 9.08
CA ARG A 77 13.07 -3.77 8.19
C ARG A 77 13.79 -2.58 7.56
N GLY A 78 13.85 -2.57 6.24
CA GLY A 78 14.38 -1.47 5.44
C GLY A 78 13.47 -0.24 5.40
N ARG A 79 13.75 0.65 4.45
CA ARG A 79 12.92 1.84 4.18
C ARG A 79 11.74 1.49 3.28
N ASP A 80 10.69 2.29 3.42
CA ASP A 80 9.50 2.17 2.59
C ASP A 80 9.73 2.81 1.23
N THR A 81 9.41 2.05 0.18
CA THR A 81 9.33 2.51 -1.20
C THR A 81 7.86 2.64 -1.59
N TYR A 82 7.47 3.81 -2.08
CA TYR A 82 6.11 4.12 -2.46
C TYR A 82 5.93 3.91 -3.97
N HIS A 83 5.01 3.02 -4.33
CA HIS A 83 4.68 2.63 -5.71
C HIS A 83 3.37 3.28 -6.12
N LEU A 84 3.41 4.60 -6.35
CA LEU A 84 2.21 5.41 -6.61
C LEU A 84 1.50 4.98 -7.90
N GLU A 85 2.25 4.49 -8.89
CA GLU A 85 1.74 3.97 -10.17
C GLU A 85 0.87 2.72 -10.04
N ALA A 86 0.98 1.98 -8.93
CA ALA A 86 0.12 0.82 -8.65
C ALA A 86 -1.31 1.23 -8.24
N THR A 87 -1.45 2.44 -7.70
CA THR A 87 -2.72 3.03 -7.24
C THR A 87 -3.19 4.20 -8.12
N ALA A 88 -2.35 4.74 -8.99
CA ALA A 88 -2.67 5.84 -9.88
C ALA A 88 -3.89 5.53 -10.76
N GLY A 89 -4.81 6.50 -10.85
CA GLY A 89 -6.06 6.36 -11.61
C GLY A 89 -7.14 5.52 -10.93
N LYS A 90 -6.86 4.89 -9.79
CA LYS A 90 -7.85 4.17 -8.99
C LYS A 90 -8.51 5.10 -7.96
N PRO A 91 -9.75 4.81 -7.52
CA PRO A 91 -10.48 5.69 -6.61
C PRO A 91 -9.72 5.90 -5.29
N GLY A 92 -9.45 7.15 -4.90
CA GLY A 92 -8.68 7.47 -3.68
C GLY A 92 -7.19 7.11 -3.74
N GLY A 93 -6.67 6.66 -4.89
CA GLY A 93 -5.25 6.39 -5.08
C GLY A 93 -4.42 7.67 -4.99
N ALA A 94 -3.28 7.59 -4.30
CA ALA A 94 -2.31 8.66 -4.28
C ALA A 94 -1.61 8.77 -5.64
N THR A 95 -1.35 10.00 -6.06
CA THR A 95 -0.65 10.30 -7.32
C THR A 95 0.71 10.94 -7.09
N PHE A 96 0.90 11.57 -5.93
CA PHE A 96 2.15 12.22 -5.54
C PHE A 96 2.47 11.90 -4.06
N ASP A 97 3.75 11.89 -3.71
CA ASP A 97 4.18 11.69 -2.31
C ASP A 97 3.60 12.74 -1.35
N CYS A 98 3.35 13.96 -1.84
CA CYS A 98 2.76 15.02 -1.03
C CYS A 98 1.31 14.72 -0.64
N ASP A 99 0.57 13.90 -1.41
CA ASP A 99 -0.79 13.48 -1.09
C ASP A 99 -0.83 12.71 0.23
N LEU A 100 0.21 11.89 0.48
CA LEU A 100 0.30 11.02 1.65
C LEU A 100 0.73 11.77 2.91
N ARG A 101 1.56 12.80 2.74
CA ARG A 101 2.11 13.59 3.86
C ARG A 101 1.26 14.79 4.24
N ARG A 102 0.43 15.29 3.31
CA ARG A 102 -0.44 16.46 3.46
C ARG A 102 -1.71 16.31 2.64
N PRO A 103 -2.57 15.34 2.97
CA PRO A 103 -3.84 15.18 2.26
C PRO A 103 -4.63 16.49 2.33
N HIS A 104 -5.00 17.02 1.17
CA HIS A 104 -5.73 18.28 1.07
C HIS A 104 -7.18 18.11 1.56
N LYS A 105 -7.67 19.10 2.30
CA LYS A 105 -9.03 19.11 2.86
C LYS A 105 -10.09 19.48 1.82
#